data_AF-A0A326RVJ7-F1
#
_entry.id   AF-A0A326RVJ7-F1
#
_cell.length_a   1.000
_cell.length_b   1.000
_cell.length_c   1.000
_cell.angle_alpha   90.00
_cell.angle_beta   90.00
_cell.angle_gamma   90.00
#
_symmetry.space_group_name_H-M   'P 1'
#
loop_
_entity.id
_entity.type
_entity.pdbx_description
1 polymer ?
#
loop_
_entity_poly.entity_id
_entity_poly.type
_entity_poly.pdbx_seq_one_letter_code
_entity_poly.pdbx_strand_id
1 'polypeptide(L)'
;MAKLAIKALFGRNEPLKPWLDDWSAHHRASFSIIDPSGKHIYGREEYSDFKYAIPIDFENSIIATLYSDTELIHQVVEVVKMLLTKEGEKRKLGSEVLHLYQELNIIYSFAENLGEAISLDAIATITLNHSTNSIPTNAGAIVLLDEYQRALTIPAVSGEKLIDPHQLEKNYSLLMRVGLNGQSSIITDIKELKDRGLIAQNVMSIIYATLKGKDRVLGAIILAGTQTDQFTAAHLKLLVTLALQSSSAMESALLFEKNIREIKMREEAILRINEVIKKFVPNEFISSLGKENITDVKLGDQVEKIVTVLFTDIRDFTTLSERMSPEENFRFVSSFNEVLGPIIRSHRGFINQYLGDSIMAIFPIQPEDALLAAIEMQRAVRKLNQKRTQNGEPPIQAGIGMHTGSLIMGITGDEHRLDAATISDTVNTASRIESLTKYYKSPLLLSDETFKRIPNPSRFDFRRLGKVLLKGKNNLLSVVECMNGMEEGLASKRKKNMSDFDMGMELYQLGQFEHAVQLFSKVVDSDEEDHTVKVFFEKAKKFLSEGAPKNWNGAEEMLSK
;
A
#
# COMPACT_ATOMS: atom_id res chain seq x y z
N MET A 1 46.12 -48.59 -10.04
CA MET A 1 45.55 -49.24 -8.83
C MET A 1 46.41 -50.41 -8.38
N ALA A 2 46.55 -51.46 -9.20
CA ALA A 2 47.38 -52.66 -8.96
C ALA A 2 48.78 -52.44 -8.31
N LYS A 3 49.66 -51.63 -8.92
CA LYS A 3 51.01 -51.34 -8.37
C LYS A 3 50.99 -50.61 -7.02
N LEU A 4 49.96 -49.81 -6.74
CA LEU A 4 49.81 -49.14 -5.44
C LEU A 4 49.25 -50.08 -4.37
N ALA A 5 48.41 -51.05 -4.75
CA ALA A 5 47.83 -52.04 -3.83
C ALA A 5 48.92 -52.98 -3.30
N ILE A 6 49.77 -53.54 -4.17
CA ILE A 6 50.88 -54.39 -3.72
C ILE A 6 51.89 -53.62 -2.86
N LYS A 7 52.22 -52.37 -3.23
CA LYS A 7 53.10 -51.53 -2.42
C LYS A 7 52.53 -51.22 -1.04
N ALA A 8 51.20 -51.09 -0.92
CA ALA A 8 50.53 -50.83 0.35
C ALA A 8 50.68 -52.02 1.30
N LEU A 9 50.53 -53.25 0.82
CA LEU A 9 50.69 -54.47 1.63
C LEU A 9 52.10 -54.66 2.21
N PHE A 10 53.12 -54.10 1.55
CA PHE A 10 54.51 -54.14 2.01
C PHE A 10 54.98 -52.80 2.58
N GLY A 11 54.06 -52.01 3.16
CA GLY A 11 54.37 -50.77 3.89
C GLY A 11 55.25 -50.98 5.14
N ARG A 12 55.63 -49.90 5.83
CA ARG A 12 56.45 -49.97 7.06
C ARG A 12 55.70 -50.53 8.28
N ASN A 13 54.36 -50.47 8.29
CA ASN A 13 53.52 -50.81 9.45
C ASN A 13 52.51 -51.94 9.16
N GLU A 14 52.72 -52.73 8.11
CA GLU A 14 51.79 -53.81 7.75
C GLU A 14 52.19 -55.15 8.42
N PRO A 15 51.23 -55.91 8.98
CA PRO A 15 51.50 -57.18 9.67
C PRO A 15 51.94 -58.30 8.71
N LEU A 16 51.83 -58.08 7.39
CA LEU A 16 52.20 -59.05 6.37
C LEU A 16 53.70 -59.38 6.42
N LYS A 17 54.57 -58.40 6.66
CA LYS A 17 56.03 -58.62 6.71
C LYS A 17 56.44 -59.53 7.88
N PRO A 18 56.07 -59.24 9.14
CA PRO A 18 56.32 -60.16 10.25
C PRO A 18 55.72 -61.55 10.04
N TRP A 19 54.49 -61.63 9.50
CA TRP A 19 53.86 -62.93 9.24
C TRP A 19 54.61 -63.75 8.19
N LEU A 20 55.11 -63.10 7.14
CA LEU A 20 55.93 -63.75 6.12
C LEU A 20 57.27 -64.24 6.67
N ASP A 21 57.89 -63.48 7.58
CA ASP A 21 59.14 -63.87 8.25
C ASP A 21 58.90 -65.07 9.18
N ASP A 22 57.82 -65.05 9.97
CA ASP A 22 57.40 -66.17 10.83
C ASP A 22 57.05 -67.41 10.01
N TRP A 23 56.36 -67.24 8.88
CA TRP A 23 56.02 -68.33 7.96
C TRP A 23 57.29 -68.96 7.37
N SER A 24 58.24 -68.13 6.93
CA SER A 24 59.55 -68.55 6.41
C SER A 24 60.34 -69.33 7.46
N ALA A 25 60.39 -68.82 8.69
CA ALA A 25 61.10 -69.46 9.80
C ALA A 25 60.45 -70.79 10.21
N HIS A 26 59.13 -70.87 10.29
CA HIS A 26 58.39 -72.07 10.67
C HIS A 26 58.53 -73.20 9.64
N HIS A 27 58.43 -72.86 8.35
CA HIS A 27 58.51 -73.84 7.25
C HIS A 27 59.93 -74.07 6.72
N ARG A 28 60.94 -73.37 7.27
CA ARG A 28 62.33 -73.38 6.82
C ARG A 28 62.46 -73.14 5.31
N ALA A 29 61.69 -72.19 4.82
CA ALA A 29 61.52 -71.88 3.40
C ALA A 29 62.10 -70.50 3.08
N SER A 30 62.88 -70.39 2.01
CA SER A 30 63.36 -69.10 1.51
C SER A 30 62.54 -68.68 0.29
N PHE A 31 62.15 -67.41 0.23
CA PHE A 31 61.37 -66.88 -0.89
C PHE A 31 61.75 -65.44 -1.23
N SER A 32 61.35 -65.01 -2.43
CA SER A 32 61.50 -63.64 -2.94
C SER A 32 60.29 -63.22 -3.77
N ILE A 33 59.81 -62.00 -3.57
CA ILE A 33 58.72 -61.39 -4.31
C ILE A 33 59.31 -60.32 -5.23
N ILE A 34 59.13 -60.49 -6.53
CA ILE A 34 59.69 -59.62 -7.57
C ILE A 34 58.55 -59.02 -8.39
N ASP A 35 58.63 -57.72 -8.70
CA ASP A 35 57.65 -57.07 -9.57
C ASP A 35 57.89 -57.41 -11.06
N PRO A 36 56.93 -57.13 -11.97
CA PRO A 36 57.10 -57.42 -13.41
C PRO A 36 58.25 -56.67 -14.10
N SER A 37 58.84 -55.65 -13.46
CA SER A 37 60.02 -54.94 -13.94
C SER A 37 61.34 -55.50 -13.38
N GLY A 38 61.29 -56.60 -12.63
CA GLY A 38 62.46 -57.23 -12.01
C GLY A 38 62.90 -56.57 -10.69
N LYS A 39 62.10 -55.65 -10.14
CA LYS A 39 62.44 -54.98 -8.89
C LYS A 39 62.03 -55.84 -7.70
N HIS A 40 62.95 -55.99 -6.76
CA HIS A 40 62.70 -56.69 -5.51
C HIS A 40 61.68 -55.95 -4.61
N ILE A 41 60.63 -56.67 -4.19
CA ILE A 41 59.59 -56.17 -3.28
C ILE A 41 59.86 -56.62 -1.84
N TYR A 42 60.10 -57.92 -1.62
CA TYR A 42 60.30 -58.51 -0.29
C TYR A 42 60.92 -59.92 -0.35
N GLY A 43 61.71 -60.32 0.64
CA GLY A 43 62.39 -61.63 0.68
C GLY A 43 63.91 -61.55 0.46
N ARG A 44 64.52 -62.65 -0.02
CA ARG A 44 65.96 -62.68 -0.34
C ARG A 44 66.28 -61.91 -1.63
N GLU A 45 67.45 -61.28 -1.68
CA GLU A 45 67.90 -60.58 -2.90
C GLU A 45 68.31 -61.54 -4.03
N GLU A 46 68.87 -62.70 -3.69
CA GLU A 46 69.22 -63.75 -4.65
C GLU A 46 68.06 -64.76 -4.79
N TYR A 47 67.48 -64.82 -5.99
CA TYR A 47 66.30 -65.64 -6.29
C TYR A 47 66.44 -66.54 -7.53
N SER A 48 67.60 -66.53 -8.19
CA SER A 48 67.89 -67.30 -9.41
C SER A 48 67.86 -68.81 -9.19
N ASP A 49 68.11 -69.25 -7.96
CA ASP A 49 68.31 -70.66 -7.61
C ASP A 49 67.04 -71.31 -7.04
N PHE A 50 65.93 -70.57 -6.98
CA PHE A 50 64.65 -71.07 -6.48
C PHE A 50 63.91 -71.92 -7.52
N LYS A 51 63.38 -73.06 -7.05
CA LYS A 51 62.78 -74.10 -7.89
C LYS A 51 61.34 -73.77 -8.31
N TYR A 52 60.61 -73.00 -7.51
CA TYR A 52 59.21 -72.66 -7.74
C TYR A 52 59.07 -71.17 -8.03
N ALA A 53 58.27 -70.82 -9.04
CA ALA A 53 57.95 -69.44 -9.42
C ALA A 53 56.44 -69.32 -9.66
N ILE A 54 55.73 -68.63 -8.78
CA ILE A 54 54.28 -68.54 -8.81
C ILE A 54 53.86 -67.08 -9.09
N PRO A 55 53.09 -66.82 -10.15
CA PRO A 55 52.59 -65.48 -10.44
C PRO A 55 51.49 -65.07 -9.44
N ILE A 56 51.56 -63.82 -9.00
CA ILE A 56 50.52 -63.13 -8.24
C ILE A 56 49.76 -62.25 -9.23
N ASP A 57 48.56 -62.67 -9.60
CA ASP A 57 47.63 -61.91 -10.42
C ASP A 57 46.63 -61.09 -9.59
N PHE A 58 46.24 -59.93 -10.13
CA PHE A 58 45.20 -59.07 -9.60
C PHE A 58 44.56 -58.28 -10.75
N GLU A 59 43.23 -58.25 -10.83
CA GLU A 59 42.48 -57.59 -11.92
C GLU A 59 42.98 -57.99 -13.34
N ASN A 60 43.13 -59.30 -13.58
CA ASN A 60 43.59 -59.88 -14.86
C ASN A 60 45.00 -59.44 -15.32
N SER A 61 45.84 -58.95 -14.39
CA SER A 61 47.24 -58.60 -14.66
C SER A 61 48.17 -59.26 -13.65
N ILE A 62 49.33 -59.75 -14.08
CA ILE A 62 50.38 -60.23 -13.17
C ILE A 62 51.07 -59.02 -12.55
N ILE A 63 50.99 -58.90 -11.22
CA ILE A 63 51.49 -57.74 -10.48
C ILE A 63 52.76 -58.01 -9.69
N ALA A 64 53.09 -59.27 -9.48
CA ALA A 64 54.38 -59.76 -8.97
C ALA A 64 54.53 -61.26 -9.25
N THR A 65 55.74 -61.79 -9.10
CA THR A 65 56.04 -63.22 -9.10
C THR A 65 56.78 -63.57 -7.82
N LEU A 66 56.35 -64.65 -7.19
CA LEU A 66 56.93 -65.14 -5.95
C LEU A 66 57.76 -66.39 -6.23
N TYR A 67 59.05 -66.33 -5.93
CA TYR A 67 60.04 -67.39 -6.09
C TYR A 67 60.35 -68.07 -4.76
N SER A 68 60.51 -69.40 -4.72
CA SER A 68 60.79 -70.13 -3.48
C SER A 68 61.46 -71.50 -3.70
N ASP A 69 62.14 -71.99 -2.67
CA ASP A 69 62.73 -73.34 -2.61
C ASP A 69 61.70 -74.46 -2.31
N THR A 70 60.53 -74.10 -1.78
CA THR A 70 59.43 -75.02 -1.45
C THR A 70 58.17 -74.75 -2.25
N GLU A 71 57.36 -75.81 -2.47
CA GLU A 71 56.03 -75.75 -3.09
C GLU A 71 54.97 -75.20 -2.13
N LEU A 72 55.20 -75.25 -0.80
CA LEU A 72 54.28 -74.71 0.21
C LEU A 72 54.00 -73.21 0.04
N ILE A 73 54.83 -72.53 -0.75
CA ILE A 73 54.73 -71.12 -1.07
C ILE A 73 53.44 -70.73 -1.83
N HIS A 74 52.75 -71.71 -2.42
CA HIS A 74 51.38 -71.53 -2.93
C HIS A 74 50.44 -70.96 -1.86
N GLN A 75 50.60 -71.35 -0.58
CA GLN A 75 49.77 -70.84 0.52
C GLN A 75 50.01 -69.35 0.76
N VAL A 76 51.26 -68.89 0.65
CA VAL A 76 51.62 -67.48 0.77
C VAL A 76 51.03 -66.66 -0.37
N VAL A 77 51.08 -67.19 -1.59
CA VAL A 77 50.49 -66.54 -2.77
C VAL A 77 48.99 -66.34 -2.59
N GLU A 78 48.26 -67.34 -2.11
CA GLU A 78 46.81 -67.21 -1.85
C GLU A 78 46.50 -66.16 -0.78
N VAL A 79 47.28 -66.11 0.31
CA VAL A 79 47.13 -65.07 1.35
C VAL A 79 47.39 -63.68 0.77
N VAL A 80 48.46 -63.52 -0.02
CA VAL A 80 48.80 -62.23 -0.65
C VAL A 80 47.71 -61.81 -1.65
N LYS A 81 47.17 -62.73 -2.45
CA LYS A 81 46.03 -62.47 -3.36
C LYS A 81 44.78 -62.04 -2.59
N MET A 82 44.42 -62.72 -1.51
CA MET A 82 43.28 -62.33 -0.67
C MET A 82 43.44 -60.92 -0.08
N LEU A 83 44.64 -60.58 0.40
CA LEU A 83 44.94 -59.25 0.93
C LEU A 83 44.93 -58.17 -0.17
N LEU A 84 45.38 -58.48 -1.38
CA LEU A 84 45.30 -57.58 -2.53
C LEU A 84 43.84 -57.26 -2.90
N THR A 85 42.97 -58.26 -2.92
CA THR A 85 41.52 -58.08 -3.12
C THR A 85 40.91 -57.18 -2.06
N LYS A 86 41.19 -57.45 -0.78
CA LYS A 86 40.74 -56.61 0.34
C LYS A 86 41.20 -55.16 0.23
N GLU A 87 42.46 -54.91 -0.12
CA GLU A 87 43.01 -53.56 -0.28
C GLU A 87 42.41 -52.84 -1.51
N GLY A 88 42.14 -53.56 -2.60
CA GLY A 88 41.43 -53.05 -3.76
C GLY A 88 40.01 -52.59 -3.42
N GLU A 89 39.24 -53.44 -2.73
CA GLU A 89 37.89 -53.12 -2.26
C GLU A 89 37.87 -51.90 -1.34
N LYS A 90 38.78 -51.86 -0.34
CA LYS A 90 38.91 -50.73 0.59
C LYS A 90 39.16 -49.40 -0.12
N ARG A 91 40.02 -49.40 -1.15
CA ARG A 91 40.32 -48.19 -1.93
C ARG A 91 39.15 -47.74 -2.78
N LYS A 92 38.45 -48.68 -3.42
CA LYS A 92 37.22 -48.39 -4.16
C LYS A 92 36.18 -47.75 -3.24
N LEU A 93 35.93 -48.37 -2.08
CA LEU A 93 35.01 -47.84 -1.07
C LEU A 93 35.45 -46.45 -0.59
N GLY A 94 36.74 -46.25 -0.31
CA GLY A 94 37.26 -44.94 0.08
C GLY A 94 37.04 -43.85 -0.97
N SER A 95 37.20 -44.18 -2.25
CA SER A 95 36.91 -43.25 -3.36
C SER A 95 35.43 -42.93 -3.49
N GLU A 96 34.55 -43.93 -3.33
CA GLU A 96 33.09 -43.74 -3.36
C GLU A 96 32.63 -42.88 -2.18
N VAL A 97 33.14 -43.13 -0.97
CA VAL A 97 32.85 -42.33 0.23
C VAL A 97 33.31 -40.88 0.05
N LEU A 98 34.50 -40.65 -0.50
CA LEU A 98 35.01 -39.31 -0.74
C LEU A 98 34.13 -38.55 -1.76
N HIS A 99 33.71 -39.22 -2.82
CA HIS A 99 32.80 -38.64 -3.82
C HIS A 99 31.44 -38.28 -3.20
N LEU A 100 30.85 -39.19 -2.40
CA LEU A 100 29.60 -38.92 -1.68
C LEU A 100 29.73 -37.74 -0.72
N TYR A 101 30.86 -37.62 0.00
CA TYR A 101 31.11 -36.51 0.90
C TYR A 101 31.20 -35.16 0.14
N GLN A 102 31.85 -35.15 -1.02
CA GLN A 102 31.91 -33.95 -1.88
C GLN A 102 30.52 -33.56 -2.40
N GLU A 103 29.73 -34.52 -2.90
CA GLU A 103 28.34 -34.31 -3.36
C GLU A 103 27.48 -33.71 -2.23
N LEU A 104 27.62 -34.23 -1.01
CA LEU A 104 26.84 -33.79 0.16
C LEU A 104 27.22 -32.36 0.60
N ASN A 105 28.51 -32.00 0.55
CA ASN A 105 28.96 -30.64 0.84
C ASN A 105 28.45 -29.61 -0.19
N ILE A 106 28.38 -29.99 -1.47
CA ILE A 106 27.80 -29.14 -2.52
C ILE A 106 26.33 -28.88 -2.20
N ILE A 107 25.56 -29.94 -1.90
CA ILE A 107 24.15 -29.84 -1.56
C ILE A 107 23.94 -28.97 -0.29
N TYR A 108 24.78 -29.15 0.73
CA TYR A 108 24.69 -28.40 1.97
C TYR A 108 24.97 -26.90 1.76
N SER A 109 26.12 -26.57 1.16
CA SER A 109 26.49 -25.18 0.89
C SER A 109 25.50 -24.49 -0.06
N PHE A 110 24.89 -25.24 -0.98
CA PHE A 110 23.83 -24.73 -1.84
C PHE A 110 22.57 -24.38 -1.05
N ALA A 111 22.12 -25.29 -0.18
CA ALA A 111 20.95 -25.05 0.68
C ALA A 111 21.14 -23.86 1.63
N GLU A 112 22.35 -23.69 2.17
CA GLU A 112 22.72 -22.54 3.01
C GLU A 112 22.59 -21.22 2.23
N ASN A 113 23.20 -21.13 1.04
CA ASN A 113 23.11 -19.93 0.20
C ASN A 113 21.68 -19.64 -0.28
N LEU A 114 20.87 -20.67 -0.56
CA LEU A 114 19.47 -20.49 -0.91
C LEU A 114 18.65 -19.90 0.26
N GLY A 115 18.98 -20.26 1.50
CA GLY A 115 18.28 -19.79 2.68
C GLY A 115 18.40 -18.28 2.91
N GLU A 116 19.43 -17.63 2.36
CA GLU A 116 19.64 -16.18 2.47
C GLU A 116 18.94 -15.37 1.38
N ALA A 117 18.44 -16.02 0.32
CA ALA A 117 17.89 -15.36 -0.84
C ALA A 117 16.38 -15.08 -0.71
N ILE A 118 15.97 -13.84 -1.00
CA ILE A 118 14.58 -13.38 -0.81
C ILE A 118 13.84 -13.19 -2.15
N SER A 119 14.56 -12.92 -3.25
CA SER A 119 13.98 -12.66 -4.57
C SER A 119 14.24 -13.80 -5.56
N LEU A 120 13.33 -13.96 -6.53
CA LEU A 120 13.47 -14.94 -7.63
C LEU A 120 14.79 -14.81 -8.40
N ASP A 121 15.22 -13.60 -8.73
CA ASP A 121 16.46 -13.37 -9.50
C ASP A 121 17.72 -13.80 -8.72
N ALA A 122 17.76 -13.48 -7.42
CA ALA A 122 18.85 -13.91 -6.54
C ALA A 122 18.90 -15.43 -6.42
N ILE A 123 17.74 -16.08 -6.19
CA ILE A 123 17.65 -17.54 -6.12
C ILE A 123 18.12 -18.16 -7.45
N ALA A 124 17.63 -17.65 -8.58
CA ALA A 124 18.03 -18.13 -9.89
C ALA A 124 19.54 -17.98 -10.13
N THR A 125 20.11 -16.84 -9.76
CA THR A 125 21.55 -16.59 -9.91
C THR A 125 22.38 -17.57 -9.06
N ILE A 126 22.00 -17.79 -7.80
CA ILE A 126 22.67 -18.73 -6.89
C ILE A 126 22.55 -20.16 -7.44
N THR A 127 21.35 -20.57 -7.86
CA THR A 127 21.10 -21.88 -8.49
C THR A 127 21.98 -22.09 -9.70
N LEU A 128 22.08 -21.10 -10.59
CA LEU A 128 22.83 -21.24 -11.83
C LEU A 128 24.35 -21.29 -11.56
N ASN A 129 24.85 -20.46 -10.65
CA ASN A 129 26.26 -20.45 -10.27
C ASN A 129 26.69 -21.78 -9.63
N HIS A 130 25.89 -22.33 -8.72
CA HIS A 130 26.17 -23.64 -8.12
C HIS A 130 26.09 -24.77 -9.16
N SER A 131 25.11 -24.72 -10.05
CA SER A 131 24.97 -25.71 -11.13
C SER A 131 26.17 -25.69 -12.09
N THR A 132 26.61 -24.50 -12.51
CA THR A 132 27.74 -24.33 -13.45
C THR A 132 29.11 -24.60 -12.82
N ASN A 133 29.26 -24.39 -11.51
CA ASN A 133 30.50 -24.73 -10.79
C ASN A 133 30.61 -26.23 -10.46
N SER A 134 29.47 -26.92 -10.28
CA SER A 134 29.44 -28.32 -9.84
C SER A 134 29.33 -29.32 -10.98
N ILE A 135 28.86 -28.89 -12.15
CA ILE A 135 28.69 -29.74 -13.33
C ILE A 135 29.59 -29.18 -14.43
N PRO A 136 30.40 -30.01 -15.12
CA PRO A 136 31.29 -29.54 -16.17
C PRO A 136 30.50 -29.04 -17.38
N THR A 137 30.23 -27.73 -17.43
CA THR A 137 29.42 -27.06 -18.46
C THR A 137 30.16 -25.85 -19.03
N ASN A 138 29.82 -25.44 -20.25
CA ASN A 138 30.37 -24.25 -20.89
C ASN A 138 29.44 -23.03 -20.74
N ALA A 139 28.12 -23.25 -20.61
CA ALA A 139 27.13 -22.20 -20.44
C ALA A 139 25.88 -22.73 -19.75
N GLY A 140 25.14 -21.86 -19.08
CA GLY A 140 23.87 -22.23 -18.49
C GLY A 140 22.89 -21.07 -18.43
N ALA A 141 21.61 -21.40 -18.28
CA ALA A 141 20.52 -20.45 -18.10
C ALA A 141 19.45 -21.04 -17.19
N ILE A 142 18.74 -20.18 -16.47
CA ILE A 142 17.50 -20.53 -15.80
C ILE A 142 16.36 -19.90 -16.56
N VAL A 143 15.37 -20.70 -16.90
CA VAL A 143 14.14 -20.27 -17.55
C VAL A 143 13.00 -20.43 -16.57
N LEU A 144 12.22 -19.37 -16.33
CA LEU A 144 11.01 -19.41 -15.53
C LEU A 144 9.78 -19.22 -16.42
N LEU A 145 8.70 -19.91 -16.05
CA LEU A 145 7.44 -19.97 -16.75
C LEU A 145 6.42 -19.04 -16.10
N ASP A 146 5.83 -18.13 -16.89
CA ASP A 146 4.59 -17.43 -16.53
C ASP A 146 3.42 -18.07 -17.30
N GLU A 147 2.66 -18.93 -16.61
CA GLU A 147 1.50 -19.62 -17.18
C GLU A 147 0.35 -18.67 -17.54
N TYR A 148 0.21 -17.54 -16.84
CA TYR A 148 -0.89 -16.58 -17.09
C TYR A 148 -0.63 -15.80 -18.37
N GLN A 149 0.61 -15.33 -18.56
CA GLN A 149 0.99 -14.56 -19.74
C GLN A 149 1.44 -15.44 -20.90
N ARG A 150 1.60 -16.76 -20.69
CA ARG A 150 2.24 -17.69 -21.63
C ARG A 150 3.59 -17.16 -22.10
N ALA A 151 4.37 -16.68 -21.13
CA ALA A 151 5.66 -16.04 -21.36
C ALA A 151 6.77 -16.80 -20.61
N LEU A 152 8.00 -16.60 -21.06
CA LEU A 152 9.19 -17.09 -20.39
C LEU A 152 10.03 -15.90 -19.94
N THR A 153 10.68 -16.06 -18.80
CA THR A 153 11.67 -15.09 -18.30
C THR A 153 12.97 -15.82 -18.03
N ILE A 154 14.10 -15.15 -18.27
CA ILE A 154 15.44 -15.70 -18.04
C ILE A 154 16.13 -14.88 -16.97
N PRO A 155 15.85 -15.15 -15.68
CA PRO A 155 16.43 -14.39 -14.57
C PRO A 155 17.94 -14.55 -14.42
N ALA A 156 18.53 -15.60 -15.00
CA ALA A 156 19.97 -15.84 -14.89
C ALA A 156 20.54 -16.55 -16.13
N VAL A 157 21.72 -16.11 -16.56
CA VAL A 157 22.56 -16.75 -17.60
C VAL A 157 24.01 -16.72 -17.10
N SER A 158 24.79 -17.75 -17.42
CA SER A 158 26.20 -17.88 -17.00
C SER A 158 27.04 -18.59 -18.08
N GLY A 159 28.34 -18.32 -18.10
CA GLY A 159 29.31 -18.94 -18.99
C GLY A 159 29.43 -18.29 -20.37
N GLU A 160 29.86 -19.08 -21.35
CA GLU A 160 30.02 -18.65 -22.75
C GLU A 160 28.68 -18.28 -23.40
N LYS A 161 28.72 -17.48 -24.47
CA LYS A 161 27.51 -17.13 -25.26
C LYS A 161 27.05 -18.30 -26.15
N LEU A 162 26.67 -19.40 -25.51
CA LEU A 162 26.16 -20.61 -26.16
C LEU A 162 24.65 -20.75 -26.07
N ILE A 163 23.99 -19.96 -25.21
CA ILE A 163 22.54 -19.93 -25.02
C ILE A 163 22.09 -18.49 -25.28
N ASP A 164 21.08 -18.30 -26.15
CA ASP A 164 20.51 -16.98 -26.45
C ASP A 164 19.23 -16.74 -25.63
N PRO A 165 19.27 -15.91 -24.57
CA PRO A 165 18.09 -15.65 -23.74
C PRO A 165 16.94 -15.02 -24.52
N HIS A 166 17.19 -14.14 -25.49
CA HIS A 166 16.12 -13.49 -26.26
C HIS A 166 15.39 -14.48 -27.16
N GLN A 167 16.12 -15.45 -27.72
CA GLN A 167 15.49 -16.52 -28.49
C GLN A 167 14.74 -17.50 -27.58
N LEU A 168 15.21 -17.75 -26.34
CA LEU A 168 14.46 -18.54 -25.37
C LEU A 168 13.12 -17.88 -25.04
N GLU A 169 13.06 -16.57 -24.76
CA GLU A 169 11.81 -15.85 -24.44
C GLU A 169 10.75 -15.99 -25.54
N LYS A 170 11.18 -15.95 -26.79
CA LYS A 170 10.29 -15.99 -27.96
C LYS A 170 9.78 -17.38 -28.32
N ASN A 171 10.38 -18.44 -27.78
CA ASN A 171 10.12 -19.82 -28.20
C ASN A 171 9.41 -20.64 -27.10
N TYR A 172 8.41 -20.06 -26.45
CA TYR A 172 7.58 -20.69 -25.41
C TYR A 172 7.11 -22.11 -25.79
N SER A 173 6.44 -22.26 -26.94
CA SER A 173 5.84 -23.53 -27.37
C SER A 173 6.88 -24.64 -27.59
N LEU A 174 8.07 -24.28 -28.07
CA LEU A 174 9.16 -25.22 -28.31
C LEU A 174 9.73 -25.72 -26.97
N LEU A 175 10.00 -24.81 -26.02
CA LEU A 175 10.53 -25.19 -24.72
C LEU A 175 9.52 -26.01 -23.91
N MET A 176 8.22 -25.71 -23.98
CA MET A 176 7.18 -26.55 -23.38
C MET A 176 7.15 -27.98 -23.93
N ARG A 177 7.48 -28.18 -25.21
CA ARG A 177 7.52 -29.50 -25.84
C ARG A 177 8.81 -30.27 -25.52
N VAL A 178 9.96 -29.59 -25.55
CA VAL A 178 11.29 -30.23 -25.55
C VAL A 178 11.91 -30.34 -24.15
N GLY A 179 11.54 -29.50 -23.19
CA GLY A 179 12.18 -29.52 -21.86
C GLY A 179 11.36 -29.05 -20.66
N LEU A 180 10.26 -28.31 -20.85
CA LEU A 180 9.42 -27.83 -19.74
C LEU A 180 8.17 -28.69 -19.51
N ASN A 181 8.13 -29.91 -20.06
CA ASN A 181 7.03 -30.88 -19.89
C ASN A 181 7.03 -31.59 -18.52
N GLY A 182 7.93 -31.21 -17.60
CA GLY A 182 8.08 -31.83 -16.29
C GLY A 182 9.04 -33.03 -16.25
N GLN A 183 9.75 -33.36 -17.31
CA GLN A 183 10.82 -34.38 -17.27
C GLN A 183 12.19 -33.72 -17.34
N SER A 184 13.16 -34.21 -16.57
CA SER A 184 14.55 -33.76 -16.62
C SER A 184 15.38 -34.77 -17.42
N SER A 185 16.23 -34.31 -18.34
CA SER A 185 16.98 -35.22 -19.20
C SER A 185 18.27 -34.63 -19.77
N ILE A 186 19.07 -35.51 -20.36
CA ILE A 186 20.24 -35.15 -21.19
C ILE A 186 19.80 -35.31 -22.64
N ILE A 187 19.94 -34.25 -23.44
CA ILE A 187 19.57 -34.22 -24.85
C ILE A 187 20.84 -34.07 -25.69
N THR A 188 21.03 -34.99 -26.63
CA THR A 188 22.06 -34.92 -27.68
C THR A 188 21.47 -34.59 -29.05
N ASP A 189 20.20 -34.89 -29.30
CA ASP A 189 19.48 -34.42 -30.49
C ASP A 189 18.97 -32.98 -30.30
N ILE A 190 19.85 -32.04 -30.60
CA ILE A 190 19.65 -30.60 -30.36
C ILE A 190 19.52 -29.79 -31.66
N LYS A 191 19.23 -30.47 -32.78
CA LYS A 191 19.18 -29.85 -34.11
C LYS A 191 18.11 -28.76 -34.18
N GLU A 192 16.90 -29.04 -33.69
CA GLU A 192 15.81 -28.07 -33.71
C GLU A 192 16.12 -26.82 -32.87
N LEU A 193 16.84 -26.96 -31.75
CA LEU A 193 17.26 -25.84 -30.91
C LEU A 193 18.31 -24.97 -31.60
N LYS A 194 19.23 -25.58 -32.37
CA LYS A 194 20.22 -24.87 -33.20
C LYS A 194 19.56 -24.12 -34.36
N ASP A 195 18.66 -24.79 -35.09
CA ASP A 195 17.98 -24.22 -36.26
C ASP A 195 17.13 -23.00 -35.89
N ARG A 196 16.59 -22.97 -34.67
CA ARG A 196 15.83 -21.86 -34.10
C ARG A 196 16.70 -20.79 -33.42
N GLY A 197 18.00 -21.00 -33.33
CA GLY A 197 18.95 -20.06 -32.73
C GLY A 197 18.90 -19.95 -31.21
N LEU A 198 18.29 -20.91 -30.50
CA LEU A 198 18.25 -20.91 -29.03
C LEU A 198 19.63 -21.22 -28.44
N ILE A 199 20.43 -21.99 -29.18
CA ILE A 199 21.77 -22.43 -28.78
C ILE A 199 22.76 -22.29 -29.94
N ALA A 200 24.04 -22.12 -29.61
CA ALA A 200 25.10 -22.00 -30.60
C ALA A 200 25.39 -23.31 -31.35
N GLN A 201 25.94 -23.18 -32.57
CA GLN A 201 26.18 -24.33 -33.47
C GLN A 201 27.21 -25.34 -32.93
N ASN A 202 28.14 -24.88 -32.09
CA ASN A 202 29.19 -25.67 -31.45
C ASN A 202 28.73 -26.37 -30.15
N VAL A 203 27.49 -26.19 -29.71
CA VAL A 203 26.92 -27.00 -28.62
C VAL A 203 26.72 -28.42 -29.12
N MET A 204 27.14 -29.43 -28.36
CA MET A 204 27.07 -30.85 -28.74
C MET A 204 26.17 -31.67 -27.82
N SER A 205 25.92 -31.19 -26.60
CA SER A 205 25.01 -31.81 -25.63
C SER A 205 24.38 -30.76 -24.73
N ILE A 206 23.18 -31.06 -24.22
CA ILE A 206 22.47 -30.26 -23.22
C ILE A 206 22.04 -31.17 -22.08
N ILE A 207 22.12 -30.66 -20.86
CA ILE A 207 21.45 -31.24 -19.71
C ILE A 207 20.50 -30.21 -19.13
N TYR A 208 19.28 -30.62 -18.78
CA TYR A 208 18.36 -29.70 -18.13
C TYR A 208 17.55 -30.41 -17.05
N ALA A 209 17.20 -29.65 -16.01
CA ALA A 209 16.35 -30.11 -14.93
C ALA A 209 15.18 -29.16 -14.71
N THR A 210 13.99 -29.74 -14.58
CA THR A 210 12.75 -28.98 -14.38
C THR A 210 12.65 -28.48 -12.96
N LEU A 211 12.33 -27.20 -12.81
CA LEU A 211 11.95 -26.59 -11.55
C LEU A 211 10.47 -26.88 -11.32
N LYS A 212 10.12 -27.71 -10.32
CA LYS A 212 8.75 -28.13 -10.04
C LYS A 212 8.28 -27.60 -8.70
N GLY A 213 7.20 -26.82 -8.72
CA GLY A 213 6.40 -26.55 -7.53
C GLY A 213 5.47 -27.73 -7.23
N LYS A 214 4.66 -27.61 -6.16
CA LYS A 214 3.75 -28.71 -5.73
C LYS A 214 2.87 -29.25 -6.86
N ASP A 215 2.27 -28.38 -7.66
CA ASP A 215 1.27 -28.75 -8.66
C ASP A 215 1.56 -28.20 -10.08
N ARG A 216 2.76 -27.63 -10.30
CA ARG A 216 3.12 -27.02 -11.61
C ARG A 216 4.62 -26.97 -11.86
N VAL A 217 4.99 -26.77 -13.13
CA VAL A 217 6.38 -26.50 -13.53
C VAL A 217 6.63 -25.00 -13.42
N LEU A 218 7.57 -24.59 -12.57
CA LEU A 218 8.01 -23.20 -12.43
C LEU A 218 8.97 -22.79 -13.54
N GLY A 219 9.68 -23.74 -14.14
CA GLY A 219 10.74 -23.46 -15.10
C GLY A 219 11.71 -24.63 -15.30
N ALA A 220 12.93 -24.33 -15.76
CA ALA A 220 14.03 -25.28 -15.82
C ALA A 220 15.40 -24.60 -15.68
N ILE A 221 16.36 -25.36 -15.20
CA ILE A 221 17.80 -25.08 -15.31
C ILE A 221 18.30 -25.78 -16.58
N ILE A 222 18.96 -25.05 -17.47
CA ILE A 222 19.50 -25.55 -18.73
C ILE A 222 21.02 -25.33 -18.72
N LEU A 223 21.79 -26.38 -18.95
CA LEU A 223 23.25 -26.32 -19.10
C LEU A 223 23.66 -26.88 -20.46
N ALA A 224 24.59 -26.21 -21.13
CA ALA A 224 25.07 -26.55 -22.46
C ALA A 224 26.54 -27.00 -22.41
N GLY A 225 26.87 -28.00 -23.22
CA GLY A 225 28.21 -28.57 -23.36
C GLY A 225 28.66 -28.56 -24.82
N THR A 226 29.98 -28.44 -25.02
CA THR A 226 30.61 -28.46 -26.35
C THR A 226 31.16 -29.84 -26.73
N GLN A 227 31.03 -30.84 -25.84
CA GLN A 227 31.40 -32.24 -26.10
C GLN A 227 30.18 -33.15 -26.06
N THR A 228 30.21 -34.25 -26.82
CA THR A 228 29.07 -35.19 -26.95
C THR A 228 28.74 -35.93 -25.65
N ASP A 229 29.76 -36.33 -24.88
CA ASP A 229 29.62 -37.13 -23.65
C ASP A 229 29.94 -36.32 -22.38
N GLN A 230 29.72 -35.00 -22.43
CA GLN A 230 30.05 -34.08 -21.35
C GLN A 230 29.20 -34.32 -20.08
N PHE A 231 27.95 -34.78 -20.26
CA PHE A 231 26.99 -34.97 -19.19
C PHE A 231 26.74 -36.46 -18.91
N THR A 232 26.76 -36.82 -17.63
CA THR A 232 26.56 -38.20 -17.16
C THR A 232 25.26 -38.31 -16.35
N ALA A 233 24.82 -39.54 -16.06
CA ALA A 233 23.68 -39.77 -15.17
C ALA A 233 23.90 -39.18 -13.76
N ALA A 234 25.15 -39.14 -13.28
CA ALA A 234 25.49 -38.49 -12.01
C ALA A 234 25.27 -36.97 -12.05
N HIS A 235 25.65 -36.32 -13.17
CA HIS A 235 25.37 -34.89 -13.38
C HIS A 235 23.87 -34.60 -13.43
N LEU A 236 23.08 -35.47 -14.08
CA LEU A 236 21.61 -35.31 -14.11
C LEU A 236 21.01 -35.43 -12.71
N LYS A 237 21.43 -36.43 -11.93
CA LYS A 237 20.98 -36.60 -10.56
C LYS A 237 21.28 -35.36 -9.71
N LEU A 238 22.51 -34.84 -9.78
CA LEU A 238 22.89 -33.62 -9.05
C LEU A 238 22.07 -32.41 -9.49
N LEU A 239 21.92 -32.19 -10.81
CA LEU A 239 21.14 -31.06 -11.34
C LEU A 239 19.67 -31.13 -10.90
N VAL A 240 19.08 -32.32 -10.90
CA VAL A 240 17.70 -32.54 -10.41
C VAL A 240 17.59 -32.24 -8.92
N THR A 241 18.59 -32.61 -8.11
CA THR A 241 18.62 -32.26 -6.68
C THR A 241 18.70 -30.75 -6.47
N LEU A 242 19.58 -30.05 -7.20
CA LEU A 242 19.68 -28.59 -7.14
C LEU A 242 18.37 -27.92 -7.60
N ALA A 243 17.76 -28.43 -8.68
CA ALA A 243 16.47 -27.94 -9.19
C ALA A 243 15.35 -28.10 -8.16
N LEU A 244 15.28 -29.24 -7.46
CA LEU A 244 14.25 -29.46 -6.44
C LEU A 244 14.37 -28.46 -5.29
N GLN A 245 15.58 -28.26 -4.76
CA GLN A 245 15.81 -27.28 -3.69
C GLN A 245 15.52 -25.85 -4.13
N SER A 246 15.95 -25.49 -5.34
CA SER A 246 15.65 -24.18 -5.95
C SER A 246 14.17 -23.97 -6.12
N SER A 247 13.42 -25.01 -6.51
CA SER A 247 11.98 -24.91 -6.76
C SER A 247 11.23 -24.51 -5.50
N SER A 248 11.55 -25.11 -4.35
CA SER A 248 10.92 -24.76 -3.08
C SER A 248 11.23 -23.32 -2.65
N ALA A 249 12.47 -22.86 -2.84
CA ALA A 249 12.86 -21.48 -2.55
C ALA A 249 12.15 -20.48 -3.49
N MET A 250 12.12 -20.77 -4.80
CA MET A 250 11.45 -19.94 -5.80
C MET A 250 9.93 -19.86 -5.56
N GLU A 251 9.29 -20.98 -5.23
CA GLU A 251 7.85 -21.01 -4.90
C GLU A 251 7.54 -20.15 -3.68
N SER A 252 8.39 -20.19 -2.66
CA SER A 252 8.26 -19.36 -1.46
C SER A 252 8.41 -17.87 -1.78
N ALA A 253 9.40 -17.49 -2.59
CA ALA A 253 9.60 -16.12 -3.04
C ALA A 253 8.41 -15.59 -3.86
N LEU A 254 7.89 -16.40 -4.81
CA LEU A 254 6.70 -16.09 -5.60
C LEU A 254 5.47 -15.82 -4.71
N LEU A 255 5.22 -16.68 -3.72
CA LEU A 255 4.11 -16.54 -2.79
C LEU A 255 4.27 -15.31 -1.90
N PHE A 256 5.49 -15.05 -1.42
CA PHE A 256 5.80 -13.89 -0.60
C PHE A 256 5.54 -12.57 -1.35
N GLU A 257 6.03 -12.45 -2.58
CA GLU A 257 5.76 -11.28 -3.43
C GLU A 257 4.27 -11.08 -3.69
N LYS A 258 3.53 -12.16 -3.97
CA LYS A 258 2.08 -12.10 -4.18
C LYS A 258 1.36 -11.58 -2.93
N ASN A 259 1.69 -12.12 -1.76
CA ASN A 259 1.08 -11.72 -0.49
C ASN A 259 1.34 -10.24 -0.17
N ILE A 260 2.57 -9.75 -0.41
CA ILE A 260 2.89 -8.32 -0.22
C ILE A 260 2.04 -7.44 -1.14
N ARG A 261 1.87 -7.83 -2.41
CA ARG A 261 1.02 -7.07 -3.35
C ARG A 261 -0.44 -7.04 -2.90
N GLU A 262 -1.00 -8.17 -2.48
CA GLU A 262 -2.38 -8.25 -1.98
C GLU A 262 -2.58 -7.39 -0.72
N ILE A 263 -1.64 -7.44 0.23
CA ILE A 263 -1.70 -6.63 1.46
C ILE A 263 -1.72 -5.14 1.12
N LYS A 264 -0.82 -4.69 0.24
CA LYS A 264 -0.78 -3.29 -0.20
C LYS A 264 -2.07 -2.85 -0.88
N MET A 265 -2.60 -3.66 -1.79
CA MET A 265 -3.87 -3.34 -2.48
C MET A 265 -5.04 -3.24 -1.48
N ARG A 266 -5.08 -4.12 -0.48
CA ARG A 266 -6.11 -4.09 0.56
C ARG A 266 -5.99 -2.85 1.45
N GLU A 267 -4.78 -2.47 1.82
CA GLU A 267 -4.50 -1.27 2.60
C GLU A 267 -4.96 -0.01 1.83
N GLU A 268 -4.57 0.12 0.56
CA GLU A 268 -5.03 1.20 -0.31
C GLU A 268 -6.57 1.25 -0.43
N ALA A 269 -7.22 0.09 -0.55
CA ALA A 269 -8.67 0.02 -0.62
C ALA A 269 -9.34 0.52 0.68
N ILE A 270 -8.80 0.13 1.84
CA ILE A 270 -9.29 0.59 3.15
C ILE A 270 -9.13 2.11 3.30
N LEU A 271 -7.97 2.65 2.89
CA LEU A 271 -7.72 4.09 2.93
C LEU A 271 -8.71 4.86 2.06
N ARG A 272 -8.99 4.39 0.82
CA ARG A 272 -10.00 5.00 -0.06
C ARG A 272 -11.39 4.97 0.56
N ILE A 273 -11.78 3.86 1.17
CA ILE A 273 -13.08 3.75 1.86
C ILE A 273 -13.15 4.77 3.00
N ASN A 274 -12.10 4.88 3.81
CA ASN A 274 -12.04 5.84 4.92
C ASN A 274 -12.09 7.30 4.42
N GLU A 275 -11.42 7.64 3.31
CA GLU A 275 -11.52 8.96 2.70
C GLU A 275 -12.94 9.31 2.24
N VAL A 276 -13.67 8.34 1.70
CA VAL A 276 -15.06 8.53 1.28
C VAL A 276 -15.97 8.71 2.50
N ILE A 277 -15.82 7.88 3.53
CA ILE A 277 -16.62 7.96 4.77
C ILE A 277 -16.48 9.33 5.44
N LYS A 278 -15.27 9.90 5.47
CA LYS A 278 -15.00 11.24 6.02
C LYS A 278 -15.76 12.37 5.33
N LYS A 279 -16.25 12.16 4.10
CA LYS A 279 -17.08 13.16 3.38
C LYS A 279 -18.53 13.20 3.87
N PHE A 280 -19.00 12.13 4.51
CA PHE A 280 -20.38 12.01 5.01
C PHE A 280 -20.50 12.36 6.48
N VAL A 281 -19.45 12.11 7.28
CA VAL A 281 -19.39 12.53 8.68
C VAL A 281 -18.13 13.37 8.89
N PRO A 282 -18.26 14.69 9.11
CA PRO A 282 -17.10 15.57 9.29
C PRO A 282 -16.23 15.14 10.47
N ASN A 283 -14.91 15.12 10.30
CA ASN A 283 -13.99 14.79 11.40
C ASN A 283 -14.14 15.76 12.58
N GLU A 284 -14.47 17.01 12.30
CA GLU A 284 -14.70 18.04 13.30
C GLU A 284 -15.90 17.71 14.21
N PHE A 285 -16.91 17.02 13.68
CA PHE A 285 -18.03 16.49 14.47
C PHE A 285 -17.53 15.37 15.40
N ILE A 286 -16.76 14.42 14.88
CA ILE A 286 -16.16 13.30 15.62
C ILE A 286 -15.24 13.82 16.75
N SER A 287 -14.35 14.75 16.42
CA SER A 287 -13.47 15.42 17.39
C SER A 287 -14.28 16.24 18.41
N SER A 288 -15.42 16.81 18.02
CA SER A 288 -16.29 17.49 18.96
C SER A 288 -16.87 16.54 20.00
N LEU A 289 -17.18 15.29 19.64
CA LEU A 289 -17.56 14.21 20.56
C LEU A 289 -16.40 13.68 21.43
N GLY A 290 -15.18 14.20 21.26
CA GLY A 290 -14.00 13.73 21.98
C GLY A 290 -13.45 12.39 21.48
N LYS A 291 -13.71 12.07 20.20
CA LYS A 291 -13.24 10.85 19.54
C LYS A 291 -12.21 11.19 18.45
N GLU A 292 -11.27 10.29 18.21
CA GLU A 292 -10.26 10.45 17.15
C GLU A 292 -10.68 9.77 15.85
N ASN A 293 -11.34 8.61 15.95
CA ASN A 293 -11.77 7.83 14.79
C ASN A 293 -13.29 7.63 14.76
N ILE A 294 -13.84 7.49 13.55
CA ILE A 294 -15.26 7.17 13.36
C ILE A 294 -15.63 5.80 13.95
N THR A 295 -14.67 4.88 14.06
CA THR A 295 -14.86 3.56 14.69
C THR A 295 -15.09 3.63 16.20
N ASP A 296 -14.72 4.73 16.84
CA ASP A 296 -14.85 4.93 18.29
C ASP A 296 -16.21 5.51 18.69
N VAL A 297 -17.03 5.82 17.69
CA VAL A 297 -18.34 6.44 17.81
C VAL A 297 -19.39 5.37 18.05
N LYS A 298 -20.24 5.58 19.06
CA LYS A 298 -21.30 4.66 19.46
C LYS A 298 -22.64 5.37 19.53
N LEU A 299 -23.72 4.61 19.35
CA LEU A 299 -25.08 5.10 19.57
C LEU A 299 -25.21 5.64 20.99
N GLY A 300 -25.75 6.86 21.12
CA GLY A 300 -25.89 7.56 22.40
C GLY A 300 -24.67 8.40 22.82
N ASP A 301 -23.54 8.35 22.11
CA ASP A 301 -22.45 9.30 22.33
C ASP A 301 -22.98 10.73 22.08
N GLN A 302 -22.80 11.61 23.06
CA GLN A 302 -23.24 13.00 22.96
C GLN A 302 -22.34 13.94 23.74
N VAL A 303 -22.34 15.21 23.32
CA VAL A 303 -21.62 16.30 23.98
C VAL A 303 -22.44 17.58 23.89
N GLU A 304 -22.52 18.33 24.99
CA GLU A 304 -23.07 19.68 25.00
C GLU A 304 -21.94 20.70 24.88
N LYS A 305 -22.02 21.62 23.92
CA LYS A 305 -21.05 22.70 23.72
C LYS A 305 -21.73 24.02 23.38
N ILE A 306 -21.15 25.13 23.83
CA ILE A 306 -21.52 26.45 23.32
C ILE A 306 -20.83 26.63 21.97
N VAL A 307 -21.62 26.77 20.91
CA VAL A 307 -21.14 26.91 19.53
C VAL A 307 -21.86 28.05 18.83
N THR A 308 -21.30 28.52 17.71
CA THR A 308 -22.02 29.42 16.81
C THR A 308 -22.55 28.62 15.63
N VAL A 309 -23.87 28.67 15.44
CA VAL A 309 -24.55 28.06 14.30
C VAL A 309 -24.80 29.14 13.25
N LEU A 310 -24.44 28.83 12.00
CA LEU A 310 -24.66 29.68 10.83
C LEU A 310 -25.60 28.95 9.88
N PHE A 311 -26.64 29.66 9.43
CA PHE A 311 -27.48 29.27 8.30
C PHE A 311 -27.26 30.25 7.15
N THR A 312 -27.25 29.73 5.93
CA THR A 312 -27.33 30.52 4.71
C THR A 312 -28.41 29.94 3.82
N ASP A 313 -29.17 30.79 3.14
CA ASP A 313 -30.25 30.39 2.21
C ASP A 313 -30.25 31.29 0.97
N ILE A 314 -30.63 30.74 -0.19
CA ILE A 314 -30.73 31.51 -1.43
C ILE A 314 -32.13 32.15 -1.50
N ARG A 315 -32.18 33.48 -1.54
CA ARG A 315 -33.46 34.19 -1.61
C ARG A 315 -34.21 33.87 -2.89
N ASP A 316 -35.50 33.61 -2.71
CA ASP A 316 -36.44 33.29 -3.79
C ASP A 316 -35.99 32.10 -4.65
N PHE A 317 -35.23 31.17 -4.03
CA PHE A 317 -34.74 29.95 -4.67
C PHE A 317 -35.85 29.10 -5.27
N THR A 318 -37.01 28.96 -4.60
CA THR A 318 -38.14 28.20 -5.14
C THR A 318 -38.53 28.70 -6.54
N THR A 319 -38.71 30.02 -6.69
CA THR A 319 -39.04 30.65 -7.97
C THR A 319 -37.91 30.51 -9.00
N LEU A 320 -36.65 30.53 -8.56
CA LEU A 320 -35.51 30.28 -9.42
C LEU A 320 -35.47 28.82 -9.93
N SER A 321 -35.73 27.86 -9.03
CA SER A 321 -35.66 26.42 -9.30
C SER A 321 -36.78 25.92 -10.20
N GLU A 322 -37.96 26.55 -10.16
CA GLU A 322 -39.09 26.25 -11.06
C GLU A 322 -38.76 26.48 -12.55
N ARG A 323 -37.73 27.29 -12.83
CA ARG A 323 -37.25 27.59 -14.19
C ARG A 323 -36.11 26.67 -14.63
N MET A 324 -35.69 25.73 -13.79
CA MET A 324 -34.58 24.81 -14.04
C MET A 324 -35.09 23.39 -14.17
N SER A 325 -34.46 22.59 -15.02
CA SER A 325 -34.60 21.13 -14.93
C SER A 325 -34.02 20.59 -13.62
N PRO A 326 -34.42 19.40 -13.16
CA PRO A 326 -33.85 18.79 -11.95
C PRO A 326 -32.32 18.67 -11.97
N GLU A 327 -31.73 18.38 -13.13
CA GLU A 327 -30.27 18.29 -13.29
C GLU A 327 -29.60 19.67 -13.18
N GLU A 328 -30.17 20.69 -13.82
CA GLU A 328 -29.68 22.07 -13.72
C GLU A 328 -29.77 22.59 -12.30
N ASN A 329 -30.89 22.34 -11.60
CA ASN A 329 -31.07 22.72 -10.21
C ASN A 329 -30.03 22.04 -9.31
N PHE A 330 -29.81 20.74 -9.48
CA PHE A 330 -28.80 20.00 -8.71
C PHE A 330 -27.38 20.54 -8.96
N ARG A 331 -27.02 20.81 -10.23
CA ARG A 331 -25.72 21.43 -10.57
C ARG A 331 -25.58 22.84 -10.00
N PHE A 332 -26.64 23.63 -10.04
CA PHE A 332 -26.67 24.98 -9.49
C PHE A 332 -26.41 24.96 -7.98
N VAL A 333 -27.18 24.17 -7.22
CA VAL A 333 -26.99 24.00 -5.77
C VAL A 333 -25.59 23.47 -5.45
N SER A 334 -25.11 22.47 -6.20
CA SER A 334 -23.76 21.92 -6.02
C SER A 334 -22.68 22.98 -6.24
N SER A 335 -22.80 23.81 -7.27
CA SER A 335 -21.84 24.89 -7.56
C SER A 335 -21.85 25.98 -6.49
N PHE A 336 -23.02 26.30 -5.93
CA PHE A 336 -23.14 27.23 -4.81
C PHE A 336 -22.44 26.68 -3.55
N ASN A 337 -22.68 25.40 -3.24
CA ASN A 337 -22.03 24.70 -2.12
C ASN A 337 -20.51 24.59 -2.30
N GLU A 338 -20.03 24.37 -3.52
CA GLU A 338 -18.59 24.29 -3.85
C GLU A 338 -17.87 25.63 -3.59
N VAL A 339 -18.56 26.76 -3.77
CA VAL A 339 -18.02 28.09 -3.50
C VAL A 339 -17.99 28.39 -1.99
N LEU A 340 -19.07 28.09 -1.26
CA LEU A 340 -19.21 28.49 0.15
C LEU A 340 -18.59 27.49 1.13
N GLY A 341 -18.60 26.21 0.81
CA GLY A 341 -18.10 25.17 1.70
C GLY A 341 -16.62 25.32 2.10
N PRO A 342 -15.70 25.62 1.16
CA PRO A 342 -14.29 25.88 1.49
C PRO A 342 -14.11 27.08 2.43
N ILE A 343 -14.93 28.13 2.28
CA ILE A 343 -14.86 29.34 3.12
C ILE A 343 -15.16 28.97 4.57
N ILE A 344 -16.25 28.23 4.81
CA ILE A 344 -16.63 27.74 6.15
C ILE A 344 -15.47 26.98 6.80
N ARG A 345 -14.82 26.06 6.06
CA ARG A 345 -13.68 25.29 6.55
C ARG A 345 -12.44 26.13 6.83
N SER A 346 -12.14 27.11 5.96
CA SER A 346 -10.99 28.01 6.11
C SER A 346 -11.08 28.87 7.37
N HIS A 347 -12.30 29.14 7.84
CA HIS A 347 -12.59 29.84 9.08
C HIS A 347 -12.94 28.87 10.23
N ARG A 348 -12.39 27.66 10.23
CA ARG A 348 -12.50 26.69 11.36
C ARG A 348 -13.94 26.28 11.71
N GLY A 349 -14.87 26.41 10.78
CA GLY A 349 -16.20 25.83 10.86
C GLY A 349 -16.28 24.50 10.09
N PHE A 350 -17.31 23.72 10.36
CA PHE A 350 -17.65 22.55 9.55
C PHE A 350 -19.12 22.59 9.14
N ILE A 351 -19.42 21.96 8.01
CA ILE A 351 -20.78 21.87 7.49
C ILE A 351 -21.45 20.69 8.17
N ASN A 352 -22.48 20.97 8.95
CA ASN A 352 -23.28 19.93 9.59
C ASN A 352 -24.18 19.26 8.55
N GLN A 353 -24.86 20.06 7.73
CA GLN A 353 -25.78 19.54 6.73
C GLN A 353 -25.98 20.53 5.57
N TYR A 354 -26.10 19.99 4.36
CA TYR A 354 -26.67 20.69 3.22
C TYR A 354 -28.18 20.41 3.16
N LEU A 355 -28.97 21.47 3.11
CA LEU A 355 -30.43 21.45 3.19
C LEU A 355 -31.02 22.03 1.91
N GLY A 356 -30.79 21.37 0.77
CA GLY A 356 -31.14 21.94 -0.53
C GLY A 356 -30.24 23.13 -0.85
N ASP A 357 -30.83 24.31 -1.01
CA ASP A 357 -30.17 25.61 -1.20
C ASP A 357 -29.65 26.25 0.09
N SER A 358 -29.97 25.65 1.24
CA SER A 358 -29.50 26.06 2.53
C SER A 358 -28.23 25.33 2.97
N ILE A 359 -27.31 26.01 3.68
CA ILE A 359 -26.17 25.38 4.36
C ILE A 359 -26.27 25.64 5.86
N MET A 360 -26.20 24.58 6.66
CA MET A 360 -26.04 24.65 8.12
C MET A 360 -24.59 24.35 8.50
N ALA A 361 -23.93 25.33 9.13
CA ALA A 361 -22.56 25.21 9.59
C ALA A 361 -22.44 25.46 11.10
N ILE A 362 -21.46 24.80 11.72
CA ILE A 362 -21.14 24.90 13.15
C ILE A 362 -19.71 25.40 13.30
N PHE A 363 -19.55 26.42 14.14
CA PHE A 363 -18.27 27.00 14.52
C PHE A 363 -18.07 26.75 16.02
N PRO A 364 -17.26 25.73 16.39
CA PRO A 364 -17.16 25.27 17.77
C PRO A 364 -16.20 26.09 18.63
N ILE A 365 -15.40 26.98 18.03
CA ILE A 365 -14.32 27.70 18.73
C ILE A 365 -14.79 29.08 19.18
N GLN A 366 -15.09 29.99 18.25
CA GLN A 366 -15.48 31.36 18.57
C GLN A 366 -16.45 31.95 17.54
N PRO A 367 -17.32 32.90 17.93
CA PRO A 367 -18.26 33.55 17.01
C PRO A 367 -17.60 34.39 15.90
N GLU A 368 -16.42 34.96 16.15
CA GLU A 368 -15.69 35.77 15.17
C GLU A 368 -15.33 34.96 13.91
N ASP A 369 -15.09 33.66 14.06
CA ASP A 369 -14.84 32.74 12.94
C ASP A 369 -16.04 32.63 12.01
N ALA A 370 -17.24 32.46 12.59
CA ALA A 370 -18.48 32.42 11.82
C ALA A 370 -18.74 33.76 11.12
N LEU A 371 -18.45 34.88 11.79
CA LEU A 371 -18.61 36.22 11.24
C LEU A 371 -17.69 36.46 10.04
N LEU A 372 -16.40 36.12 10.17
CA LEU A 372 -15.44 36.24 9.08
C LEU A 372 -15.81 35.35 7.89
N ALA A 373 -16.24 34.11 8.15
CA ALA A 373 -16.77 33.21 7.14
C ALA A 373 -17.96 33.85 6.40
N ALA A 374 -18.95 34.37 7.14
CA ALA A 374 -20.13 35.00 6.56
C ALA A 374 -19.79 36.22 5.68
N ILE A 375 -18.88 37.08 6.13
CA ILE A 375 -18.40 38.24 5.36
C ILE A 375 -17.74 37.79 4.05
N GLU A 376 -16.92 36.74 4.10
CA GLU A 376 -16.27 36.20 2.91
C GLU A 376 -17.26 35.49 1.97
N MET A 377 -18.23 34.75 2.52
CA MET A 377 -19.32 34.13 1.75
C MET A 377 -20.11 35.20 0.97
N GLN A 378 -20.44 36.33 1.58
CA GLN A 378 -21.09 37.45 0.87
C GLN A 378 -20.26 37.98 -0.30
N ARG A 379 -18.93 38.10 -0.13
CA ARG A 379 -18.01 38.51 -1.20
C ARG A 379 -17.94 37.45 -2.30
N ALA A 380 -17.95 36.18 -1.94
CA ALA A 380 -17.93 35.07 -2.90
C ALA A 380 -19.22 35.01 -3.72
N VAL A 381 -20.40 35.22 -3.11
CA VAL A 381 -21.68 35.31 -3.83
C VAL A 381 -21.68 36.51 -4.80
N ARG A 382 -21.11 37.66 -4.42
CA ARG A 382 -20.95 38.79 -5.35
C ARG A 382 -20.08 38.44 -6.55
N LYS A 383 -18.96 37.76 -6.35
CA LYS A 383 -18.10 37.28 -7.45
C LYS A 383 -18.83 36.25 -8.33
N LEU A 384 -19.59 35.34 -7.72
CA LEU A 384 -20.43 34.39 -8.44
C LEU A 384 -21.45 35.12 -9.32
N ASN A 385 -22.11 36.16 -8.80
CA ASN A 385 -23.05 36.98 -9.57
C ASN A 385 -22.40 37.67 -10.77
N GLN A 386 -21.17 38.16 -10.67
CA GLN A 386 -20.46 38.72 -11.83
C GLN A 386 -20.35 37.70 -12.97
N LYS A 387 -19.98 36.45 -12.64
CA LYS A 387 -19.91 35.35 -13.62
C LYS A 387 -21.28 34.98 -14.18
N ARG A 388 -22.30 34.91 -13.32
CA ARG A 388 -23.69 34.63 -13.74
C ARG A 388 -24.20 35.68 -14.72
N THR A 389 -24.01 36.96 -14.42
CA THR A 389 -24.42 38.06 -15.31
C THR A 389 -23.67 38.03 -16.65
N GLN A 390 -22.38 37.70 -16.66
CA GLN A 390 -21.61 37.51 -17.90
C GLN A 390 -22.17 36.37 -18.77
N ASN A 391 -22.74 35.34 -18.14
CA ASN A 391 -23.37 34.21 -18.80
C ASN A 391 -24.86 34.46 -19.16
N GLY A 392 -25.38 35.67 -18.93
CA GLY A 392 -26.80 35.99 -19.16
C GLY A 392 -27.76 35.41 -18.12
N GLU A 393 -27.24 34.92 -16.99
CA GLU A 393 -28.03 34.36 -15.89
C GLU A 393 -28.37 35.46 -14.86
N PRO A 394 -29.55 35.39 -14.22
CA PRO A 394 -29.91 36.34 -13.18
C PRO A 394 -28.99 36.19 -11.94
N PRO A 395 -28.58 37.31 -11.31
CA PRO A 395 -27.83 37.26 -10.07
C PRO A 395 -28.71 36.68 -8.94
N ILE A 396 -28.06 36.09 -7.96
CA ILE A 396 -28.69 35.51 -6.78
C ILE A 396 -28.41 36.36 -5.54
N GLN A 397 -29.27 36.26 -4.54
CA GLN A 397 -29.04 36.85 -3.23
C GLN A 397 -29.02 35.74 -2.19
N ALA A 398 -28.12 35.83 -1.22
CA ALA A 398 -28.07 34.90 -0.10
C ALA A 398 -28.28 35.66 1.21
N GLY A 399 -29.15 35.12 2.07
CA GLY A 399 -29.30 35.55 3.45
C GLY A 399 -28.40 34.71 4.35
N ILE A 400 -27.71 35.34 5.31
CA ILE A 400 -26.93 34.62 6.32
C ILE A 400 -27.41 35.01 7.71
N GLY A 401 -27.75 34.01 8.52
CA GLY A 401 -28.14 34.19 9.91
C GLY A 401 -27.23 33.40 10.85
N MET A 402 -26.85 33.98 11.98
CA MET A 402 -26.05 33.27 12.99
C MET A 402 -26.49 33.52 14.43
N HIS A 403 -26.38 32.47 15.24
CA HIS A 403 -26.67 32.51 16.67
C HIS A 403 -25.67 31.69 17.46
N THR A 404 -25.31 32.17 18.65
CA THR A 404 -24.39 31.48 19.56
C THR A 404 -25.14 31.04 20.81
N GLY A 405 -25.11 29.74 21.09
CA GLY A 405 -25.82 29.14 22.21
C GLY A 405 -25.36 27.70 22.47
N SER A 406 -25.95 27.07 23.47
CA SER A 406 -25.66 25.67 23.80
C SER A 406 -26.22 24.74 22.72
N LEU A 407 -25.47 23.73 22.30
CA LEU A 407 -25.87 22.73 21.32
C LEU A 407 -25.45 21.35 21.80
N ILE A 408 -26.38 20.38 21.76
CA ILE A 408 -26.03 18.97 21.91
C ILE A 408 -25.72 18.41 20.52
N MET A 409 -24.51 17.91 20.35
CA MET A 409 -24.09 17.09 19.20
C MET A 409 -24.04 15.64 19.67
N GLY A 410 -24.63 14.71 18.91
CA GLY A 410 -24.65 13.31 19.32
C GLY A 410 -25.00 12.35 18.20
N ILE A 411 -24.92 11.06 18.53
CA ILE A 411 -25.20 9.96 17.62
C ILE A 411 -26.52 9.34 18.00
N THR A 412 -27.46 9.41 17.07
CA THR A 412 -28.82 8.90 17.21
C THR A 412 -29.11 7.85 16.13
N GLY A 413 -30.34 7.35 16.05
CA GLY A 413 -30.73 6.28 15.14
C GLY A 413 -30.85 4.94 15.83
N ASP A 414 -30.46 3.87 15.15
CA ASP A 414 -30.56 2.49 15.62
C ASP A 414 -29.27 1.69 15.35
N GLU A 415 -29.25 0.41 15.71
CA GLU A 415 -28.08 -0.47 15.55
C GLU A 415 -27.62 -0.65 14.09
N HIS A 416 -28.51 -0.40 13.12
CA HIS A 416 -28.23 -0.56 11.69
C HIS A 416 -27.98 0.77 10.99
N ARG A 417 -28.46 1.89 11.55
CA ARG A 417 -28.30 3.22 10.99
C ARG A 417 -28.02 4.26 12.07
N LEU A 418 -26.74 4.61 12.20
CA LEU A 418 -26.29 5.74 13.01
C LEU A 418 -26.50 7.05 12.24
N ASP A 419 -26.95 8.08 12.94
CA ASP A 419 -27.16 9.43 12.39
C ASP A 419 -26.52 10.48 13.30
N ALA A 420 -25.65 11.30 12.72
CA ALA A 420 -25.01 12.42 13.41
C ALA A 420 -26.02 13.55 13.54
N ALA A 421 -26.55 13.73 14.75
CA ALA A 421 -27.63 14.65 15.01
C ALA A 421 -27.18 15.82 15.89
N THR A 422 -27.85 16.95 15.67
CA THR A 422 -27.71 18.15 16.49
C THR A 422 -29.06 18.52 17.05
N ILE A 423 -29.18 18.61 18.38
CA ILE A 423 -30.44 18.89 19.06
C ILE A 423 -30.25 20.15 19.91
N SER A 424 -30.87 21.26 19.51
CA SER A 424 -30.96 22.45 20.35
C SER A 424 -31.92 23.51 19.81
N ASP A 425 -32.44 24.30 20.74
CA ASP A 425 -33.07 25.59 20.48
C ASP A 425 -32.16 26.58 19.73
N THR A 426 -30.83 26.45 19.87
CA THR A 426 -29.81 27.26 19.20
C THR A 426 -29.90 27.14 17.68
N VAL A 427 -30.09 25.93 17.15
CA VAL A 427 -30.22 25.66 15.70
C VAL A 427 -31.47 26.35 15.15
N ASN A 428 -32.60 26.17 15.85
CA ASN A 428 -33.87 26.79 15.47
C ASN A 428 -33.81 28.32 15.52
N THR A 429 -33.07 28.88 16.48
CA THR A 429 -32.89 30.33 16.61
C THR A 429 -32.02 30.88 15.48
N ALA A 430 -30.91 30.21 15.13
CA ALA A 430 -30.05 30.60 14.00
C ALA A 430 -30.81 30.60 12.67
N SER A 431 -31.58 29.54 12.39
CA SER A 431 -32.41 29.46 11.18
C SER A 431 -33.46 30.58 11.12
N ARG A 432 -34.07 30.96 12.24
CA ARG A 432 -35.03 32.08 12.27
C ARG A 432 -34.36 33.44 12.06
N ILE A 433 -33.15 33.64 12.57
CA ILE A 433 -32.37 34.85 12.28
C ILE A 433 -32.04 34.94 10.79
N GLU A 434 -31.69 33.81 10.17
CA GLU A 434 -31.51 33.74 8.73
C GLU A 434 -32.80 34.16 8.01
N SER A 435 -33.97 33.65 8.40
CA SER A 435 -35.22 34.02 7.73
C SER A 435 -35.55 35.52 7.85
N LEU A 436 -35.14 36.19 8.93
CA LEU A 436 -35.26 37.65 9.08
C LEU A 436 -34.43 38.44 8.08
N THR A 437 -33.40 37.84 7.48
CA THR A 437 -32.59 38.47 6.42
C THR A 437 -33.47 38.89 5.24
N LYS A 438 -34.49 38.07 4.91
CA LYS A 438 -35.47 38.36 3.85
C LYS A 438 -36.34 39.56 4.23
N TYR A 439 -36.82 39.59 5.48
CA TYR A 439 -37.67 40.66 5.99
C TYR A 439 -36.97 42.02 5.98
N TYR A 440 -35.76 42.10 6.53
CA TYR A 440 -35.00 43.36 6.59
C TYR A 440 -34.25 43.68 5.28
N LYS A 441 -34.27 42.76 4.30
CA LYS A 441 -33.38 42.73 3.13
C LYS A 441 -31.89 42.88 3.48
N SER A 442 -31.52 42.49 4.70
CA SER A 442 -30.15 42.50 5.18
C SER A 442 -29.45 41.20 4.79
N PRO A 443 -28.24 41.21 4.23
CA PRO A 443 -27.56 39.99 3.78
C PRO A 443 -26.89 39.21 4.93
N LEU A 444 -26.69 39.81 6.12
CA LEU A 444 -26.10 39.13 7.27
C LEU A 444 -26.66 39.68 8.58
N LEU A 445 -27.34 38.79 9.32
CA LEU A 445 -27.88 39.05 10.64
C LEU A 445 -27.26 38.10 11.67
N LEU A 446 -27.05 38.61 12.87
CA LEU A 446 -26.58 37.84 14.01
C LEU A 446 -27.39 38.19 15.26
N SER A 447 -27.49 37.25 16.18
CA SER A 447 -28.07 37.53 17.50
C SER A 447 -27.16 38.44 18.34
N ASP A 448 -27.75 39.19 19.25
CA ASP A 448 -26.99 39.94 20.26
C ASP A 448 -26.13 39.02 21.15
N GLU A 449 -26.57 37.78 21.40
CA GLU A 449 -25.78 36.73 22.06
C GLU A 449 -24.49 36.35 21.32
N THR A 450 -24.53 36.38 19.99
CA THR A 450 -23.35 36.21 19.13
C THR A 450 -22.49 37.45 19.21
N PHE A 451 -23.08 38.63 19.03
CA PHE A 451 -22.37 39.92 19.06
C PHE A 451 -21.58 40.12 20.36
N LYS A 452 -22.20 39.87 21.52
CA LYS A 452 -21.57 40.01 22.85
C LYS A 452 -20.37 39.08 23.07
N ARG A 453 -20.29 37.97 22.32
CA ARG A 453 -19.21 36.98 22.44
C ARG A 453 -18.14 37.13 21.37
N ILE A 454 -18.25 38.13 20.48
CA ILE A 454 -17.16 38.49 19.58
C ILE A 454 -16.09 39.19 20.41
N PRO A 455 -14.82 38.73 20.40
CA PRO A 455 -13.76 39.32 21.22
C PRO A 455 -13.45 40.78 20.87
N ASN A 456 -13.46 41.12 19.57
CA ASN A 456 -13.08 42.46 19.07
C ASN A 456 -14.17 43.07 18.17
N PRO A 457 -15.35 43.43 18.72
CA PRO A 457 -16.48 43.88 17.92
C PRO A 457 -16.21 45.22 17.21
N SER A 458 -15.28 46.05 17.71
CA SER A 458 -14.89 47.33 17.11
C SER A 458 -14.20 47.21 15.74
N ARG A 459 -13.75 46.01 15.36
CA ARG A 459 -13.17 45.74 14.03
C ARG A 459 -14.23 45.65 12.93
N PHE A 460 -15.50 45.59 13.31
CA PHE A 460 -16.62 45.35 12.42
C PHE A 460 -17.64 46.48 12.55
N ASP A 461 -18.41 46.70 11.51
CA ASP A 461 -19.45 47.71 11.43
C ASP A 461 -20.81 47.02 11.63
N PHE A 462 -21.37 47.22 12.81
CA PHE A 462 -22.65 46.63 13.23
C PHE A 462 -23.75 47.68 13.33
N ARG A 463 -24.97 47.24 13.06
CA ARG A 463 -26.20 48.03 13.24
C ARG A 463 -27.20 47.25 14.08
N ARG A 464 -27.68 47.81 15.19
CA ARG A 464 -28.64 47.12 16.06
C ARG A 464 -30.06 47.30 15.53
N LEU A 465 -30.73 46.20 15.18
CA LEU A 465 -32.10 46.22 14.66
C LEU A 465 -33.16 46.13 15.76
N GLY A 466 -32.75 46.14 17.02
CA GLY A 466 -33.64 46.06 18.17
C GLY A 466 -34.11 44.64 18.48
N LYS A 467 -35.22 44.55 19.24
CA LYS A 467 -35.77 43.30 19.77
C LYS A 467 -36.87 42.79 18.85
N VAL A 468 -36.87 41.49 18.58
CA VAL A 468 -37.92 40.78 17.84
C VAL A 468 -38.42 39.61 18.68
N LEU A 469 -39.74 39.43 18.71
CA LEU A 469 -40.39 38.22 19.20
C LEU A 469 -40.59 37.30 18.00
N LEU A 470 -39.79 36.25 17.92
CA LEU A 470 -39.91 35.24 16.88
C LEU A 470 -41.15 34.39 17.10
N LYS A 471 -41.86 34.03 16.02
CA LYS A 471 -43.00 33.12 16.06
C LYS A 471 -42.70 31.85 16.87
N GLY A 472 -43.52 31.56 17.87
CA GLY A 472 -43.38 30.39 18.73
C GLY A 472 -42.20 30.45 19.72
N LYS A 473 -41.65 31.64 19.99
CA LYS A 473 -40.79 31.90 21.16
C LYS A 473 -41.53 32.76 22.16
N ASN A 474 -41.17 32.59 23.43
CA ASN A 474 -41.64 33.46 24.52
C ASN A 474 -40.62 34.56 24.88
N ASN A 475 -39.38 34.43 24.39
CA ASN A 475 -38.29 35.36 24.70
C ASN A 475 -37.99 36.28 23.52
N LEU A 476 -37.76 37.56 23.83
CA LEU A 476 -37.30 38.56 22.88
C LEU A 476 -35.86 38.28 22.47
N LEU A 477 -35.61 38.24 21.17
CA LEU A 477 -34.28 38.12 20.60
C LEU A 477 -33.84 39.49 20.08
N SER A 478 -32.65 39.95 20.45
CA SER A 478 -32.08 41.15 19.84
C SER A 478 -31.29 40.78 18.60
N VAL A 479 -31.51 41.49 17.50
CA VAL A 479 -30.89 41.22 16.19
C VAL A 479 -29.94 42.35 15.84
N VAL A 480 -28.79 41.98 15.30
CA VAL A 480 -27.75 42.89 14.84
C VAL A 480 -27.47 42.57 13.38
N GLU A 481 -27.34 43.60 12.54
CA GLU A 481 -26.85 43.49 11.17
C GLU A 481 -25.35 43.74 11.14
N CYS A 482 -24.62 42.98 10.33
CA CYS A 482 -23.22 43.26 10.01
C CYS A 482 -23.10 43.73 8.55
N MET A 483 -22.38 44.84 8.35
CA MET A 483 -22.28 45.49 7.04
C MET A 483 -20.96 45.19 6.30
N ASN A 484 -19.99 44.52 6.94
CA ASN A 484 -18.62 44.39 6.41
C ASN A 484 -18.49 43.53 5.14
N GLY A 485 -19.48 42.71 4.80
CA GLY A 485 -19.51 41.96 3.55
C GLY A 485 -20.37 42.58 2.44
N MET A 486 -21.01 43.73 2.71
CA MET A 486 -21.72 44.53 1.70
C MET A 486 -20.75 45.14 0.68
N GLU A 487 -21.30 45.71 -0.40
CA GLU A 487 -20.51 46.54 -1.32
C GLU A 487 -20.03 47.82 -0.63
N GLU A 488 -18.80 48.25 -0.94
CA GLU A 488 -18.11 49.33 -0.22
C GLU A 488 -18.89 50.65 -0.24
N GLY A 489 -19.52 50.97 -1.37
CA GLY A 489 -20.38 52.15 -1.49
C GLY A 489 -21.62 52.10 -0.57
N LEU A 490 -22.29 50.94 -0.52
CA LEU A 490 -23.48 50.74 0.33
C LEU A 490 -23.09 50.74 1.82
N ALA A 491 -22.02 50.04 2.19
CA ALA A 491 -21.51 50.01 3.56
C ALA A 491 -21.15 51.42 4.06
N SER A 492 -20.50 52.22 3.22
CA SER A 492 -20.11 53.60 3.55
C SER A 492 -21.31 54.52 3.77
N LYS A 493 -22.35 54.42 2.92
CA LYS A 493 -23.61 55.18 3.09
C LYS A 493 -24.28 54.84 4.43
N ARG A 494 -24.46 53.54 4.71
CA ARG A 494 -25.09 53.08 5.96
C ARG A 494 -24.28 53.45 7.20
N LYS A 495 -22.95 53.37 7.13
CA LYS A 495 -22.06 53.81 8.21
C LYS A 495 -22.20 55.31 8.52
N LYS A 496 -22.35 56.16 7.49
CA LYS A 496 -22.59 57.60 7.67
C LYS A 496 -23.90 57.88 8.41
N ASN A 497 -24.93 57.09 8.15
CA ASN A 497 -26.25 57.25 8.76
C ASN A 497 -26.41 56.50 10.10
N MET A 498 -25.38 55.79 10.57
CA MET A 498 -25.47 54.90 11.73
C MET A 498 -25.93 55.60 13.01
N SER A 499 -25.34 56.77 13.31
CA SER A 499 -25.68 57.50 14.53
C SER A 499 -27.13 57.95 14.58
N ASP A 500 -27.68 58.39 13.44
CA ASP A 500 -29.08 58.81 13.33
C ASP A 500 -30.01 57.59 13.43
N PHE A 501 -29.62 56.46 12.82
CA PHE A 501 -30.39 55.22 12.90
C PHE A 501 -30.43 54.64 14.32
N ASP A 502 -29.28 54.54 15.00
CA ASP A 502 -29.20 53.97 16.35
C ASP A 502 -30.02 54.81 17.35
N MET A 503 -29.94 56.14 17.27
CA MET A 503 -30.77 57.04 18.08
C MET A 503 -32.26 56.91 17.73
N GLY A 504 -32.60 56.78 16.44
CA GLY A 504 -33.96 56.53 15.99
C GLY A 504 -34.53 55.22 16.53
N MET A 505 -33.71 54.16 16.56
CA MET A 505 -34.07 52.87 17.15
C MET A 505 -34.26 52.95 18.66
N GLU A 506 -33.40 53.67 19.39
CA GLU A 506 -33.57 53.88 20.82
C GLU A 506 -34.90 54.57 21.14
N LEU A 507 -35.21 55.66 20.43
CA LEU A 507 -36.47 56.39 20.56
C LEU A 507 -37.69 55.53 20.18
N TYR A 508 -37.57 54.75 19.11
CA TYR A 508 -38.61 53.80 18.68
C TYR A 508 -38.90 52.76 19.77
N GLN A 509 -37.87 52.20 20.40
CA GLN A 509 -38.04 51.23 21.48
C GLN A 509 -38.66 51.84 22.73
N LEU A 510 -38.33 53.10 23.05
CA LEU A 510 -38.94 53.88 24.13
C LEU A 510 -40.38 54.33 23.83
N GLY A 511 -40.90 54.07 22.63
CA GLY A 511 -42.24 54.47 22.21
C GLY A 511 -42.36 55.96 21.83
N GLN A 512 -41.24 56.67 21.67
CA GLN A 512 -41.20 58.06 21.23
C GLN A 512 -41.24 58.13 19.68
N PHE A 513 -42.36 57.68 19.11
CA PHE A 513 -42.48 57.47 17.66
C PHE A 513 -42.34 58.76 16.85
N GLU A 514 -42.76 59.92 17.36
CA GLU A 514 -42.61 61.20 16.66
C GLU A 514 -41.14 61.53 16.37
N HIS A 515 -40.28 61.47 17.38
CA HIS A 515 -38.83 61.70 17.22
C HIS A 515 -38.15 60.59 16.40
N ALA A 516 -38.59 59.34 16.57
CA ALA A 516 -38.08 58.22 15.78
C ALA A 516 -38.38 58.40 14.29
N VAL A 517 -39.59 58.84 13.93
CA VAL A 517 -39.98 59.13 12.53
C VAL A 517 -39.09 60.22 11.92
N GLN A 518 -38.77 61.29 12.67
CA GLN A 518 -37.90 62.37 12.18
C GLN A 518 -36.50 61.85 11.83
N LEU A 519 -35.90 61.05 12.72
CA LEU A 519 -34.57 60.47 12.49
C LEU A 519 -34.57 59.44 11.36
N PHE A 520 -35.56 58.55 11.32
CA PHE A 520 -35.67 57.58 10.24
C PHE A 520 -35.92 58.24 8.88
N SER A 521 -36.72 59.32 8.82
CA SER A 521 -36.89 60.10 7.57
C SER A 521 -35.56 60.61 7.06
N LYS A 522 -34.74 61.21 7.93
CA LYS A 522 -33.41 61.72 7.59
C LYS A 522 -32.50 60.63 7.03
N VAL A 523 -32.57 59.41 7.58
CA VAL A 523 -31.80 58.27 7.07
C VAL A 523 -32.33 57.78 5.72
N VAL A 524 -33.66 57.71 5.54
CA VAL A 524 -34.30 57.33 4.26
C VAL A 524 -33.97 58.34 3.15
N ASP A 525 -33.95 59.63 3.46
CA ASP A 525 -33.61 60.69 2.50
C ASP A 525 -32.13 60.63 2.06
N SER A 526 -31.26 60.09 2.93
CA SER A 526 -29.82 59.91 2.69
C SER A 526 -29.50 58.59 1.97
N ASP A 527 -30.29 57.53 2.21
CA ASP A 527 -30.15 56.21 1.58
C ASP A 527 -31.53 55.59 1.29
N GLU A 528 -32.10 55.94 0.12
CA GLU A 528 -33.40 55.44 -0.31
C GLU A 528 -33.41 53.92 -0.54
N GLU A 529 -32.27 53.25 -0.66
CA GLU A 529 -32.22 51.80 -0.87
C GLU A 529 -32.20 51.01 0.45
N ASP A 530 -32.10 51.69 1.60
CA ASP A 530 -32.07 51.05 2.91
C ASP A 530 -33.47 50.59 3.36
N HIS A 531 -33.84 49.40 2.91
CA HIS A 531 -35.11 48.78 3.26
C HIS A 531 -35.30 48.59 4.76
N THR A 532 -34.24 48.29 5.50
CA THR A 532 -34.32 48.08 6.95
C THR A 532 -34.84 49.34 7.65
N VAL A 533 -34.32 50.51 7.27
CA VAL A 533 -34.76 51.80 7.82
C VAL A 533 -36.20 52.09 7.40
N LYS A 534 -36.55 51.83 6.14
CA LYS A 534 -37.93 52.01 5.64
C LYS A 534 -38.95 51.19 6.42
N VAL A 535 -38.60 49.95 6.79
CA VAL A 535 -39.46 49.10 7.62
C VAL A 535 -39.76 49.78 8.96
N PHE A 536 -38.74 50.27 9.66
CA PHE A 536 -38.92 50.96 10.94
C PHE A 536 -39.60 52.32 10.79
N PHE A 537 -39.31 53.07 9.73
CA PHE A 537 -39.97 54.35 9.42
C PHE A 537 -41.47 54.18 9.24
N GLU A 538 -41.91 53.25 8.39
CA GLU A 538 -43.33 53.02 8.13
C GLU A 538 -44.05 52.47 9.37
N LYS A 539 -43.40 51.62 10.16
CA LYS A 539 -43.97 51.16 11.44
C LYS A 539 -44.07 52.27 12.47
N ALA A 540 -43.05 53.11 12.61
CA ALA A 540 -43.08 54.24 13.53
C ALA A 540 -44.19 55.22 13.15
N LYS A 541 -44.38 55.49 11.85
CA LYS A 541 -45.53 56.29 11.35
C LYS A 541 -46.86 55.64 11.68
N LYS A 542 -46.99 54.33 11.46
CA LYS A 542 -48.19 53.57 11.81
C LYS A 542 -48.51 53.65 13.30
N PHE A 543 -47.53 53.46 14.17
CA PHE A 543 -47.72 53.57 15.62
C PHE A 543 -47.98 55.00 16.09
N LEU A 544 -47.45 56.01 15.39
CA LEU A 544 -47.78 57.40 15.64
C LEU A 544 -49.25 57.72 15.27
N SER A 545 -49.78 57.14 14.19
CA SER A 545 -51.16 57.39 13.74
C SER A 545 -52.22 56.51 14.41
N GLU A 546 -51.94 55.22 14.61
CA GLU A 546 -52.90 54.23 15.11
C GLU A 546 -52.71 53.88 16.59
N GLY A 547 -51.59 54.31 17.19
CA GLY A 547 -51.15 53.91 18.53
C GLY A 547 -50.35 52.61 18.52
N ALA A 548 -49.41 52.49 19.45
CA ALA A 548 -48.67 51.24 19.66
C ALA A 548 -49.55 50.17 20.36
N PRO A 549 -49.20 48.88 20.23
CA PRO A 549 -49.86 47.81 20.98
C PRO A 549 -49.91 48.10 22.49
N LYS A 550 -51.03 47.77 23.16
CA LYS A 550 -51.25 48.05 24.60
C LYS A 550 -50.13 47.52 25.53
N ASN A 551 -49.38 46.50 25.09
CA ASN A 551 -48.27 45.89 25.82
C ASN A 551 -46.91 46.15 25.15
N TRP A 552 -46.70 47.34 24.58
CA TRP A 552 -45.45 47.68 23.91
C TRP A 552 -44.25 47.50 24.86
N ASN A 553 -43.35 46.59 24.48
CA ASN A 553 -42.15 46.23 25.23
C ASN A 553 -40.86 46.59 24.45
N GLY A 554 -40.98 47.49 23.46
CA GLY A 554 -39.88 47.88 22.60
C GLY A 554 -39.44 46.78 21.61
N ALA A 555 -40.33 45.83 21.31
CA ALA A 555 -40.02 44.72 20.41
C ALA A 555 -41.07 44.51 19.32
N GLU A 556 -40.60 43.99 18.19
CA GLU A 556 -41.43 43.65 17.06
C GLU A 556 -41.91 42.20 17.11
N GLU A 557 -43.22 41.99 16.99
CA GLU A 557 -43.76 40.63 16.90
C GLU A 557 -43.75 40.14 15.44
N MET A 558 -43.02 39.06 15.19
CA MET A 558 -42.91 38.44 13.86
C MET A 558 -43.96 37.33 13.72
N LEU A 559 -45.06 37.63 13.01
CA LEU A 559 -46.23 36.74 12.87
C LEU A 559 -46.07 35.68 11.77
N SER A 560 -45.18 35.92 10.80
CA SER A 560 -44.78 34.95 9.77
C SER A 560 -43.47 34.27 10.14
N LYS A 561 -43.22 33.10 9.54
CA LYS A 561 -41.87 32.52 9.50
C LYS A 561 -40.96 33.42 8.69
#